data_AF-A0A2K8KYL5-F1
#
_entry.id   AF-A0A2K8KYL5-F1
#
_cell.length_a   1.000
_cell.length_b   1.000
_cell.length_c   1.000
_cell.angle_alpha   90.00
_cell.angle_beta   90.00
_cell.angle_gamma   90.00
#
_symmetry.space_group_name_H-M   'P 1'
#
loop_
_entity.id
_entity.type
_entity.pdbx_description
1 polymer ?
#
loop_
_entity_poly.entity_id
_entity_poly.type
_entity_poly.pdbx_seq_one_letter_code
_entity_poly.pdbx_strand_id
1 'polypeptide(L)'
;MSNVKAFPGTFPLHEDRNFLAESEWVIFKLLCRPIDSISEDKPEELSVATGNQVTPARCAELIRIVRINQLTGIGSWISRIFAEAGLNEVDIRELPAEEITERVNTKVGYKICNEATTRALALLQLQWKGAEAKG
;
A
#
# COMPACT_ATOMS: atom_id res chain seq x y z
N MET A 1 10.59 -2.26 -16.73
CA MET A 1 10.83 -0.94 -16.08
C MET A 1 9.73 -0.01 -16.53
N SER A 2 8.65 0.12 -15.74
CA SER A 2 7.54 1.01 -16.07
C SER A 2 7.98 2.45 -15.79
N ASN A 3 8.11 3.23 -16.86
CA ASN A 3 8.63 4.59 -16.84
C ASN A 3 7.54 5.58 -16.36
N VAL A 4 7.07 5.40 -15.13
CA VAL A 4 6.05 6.26 -14.52
C VAL A 4 6.74 7.54 -14.07
N LYS A 5 6.90 8.49 -15.00
CA LYS A 5 7.34 9.85 -14.67
C LYS A 5 6.30 10.47 -13.73
N ALA A 6 6.76 10.96 -12.57
CA ALA A 6 5.95 11.82 -11.70
C ALA A 6 5.35 12.95 -12.54
N PHE A 7 4.03 12.99 -12.68
CA PHE A 7 3.38 14.11 -13.35
C PHE A 7 3.45 15.33 -12.41
N PRO A 8 3.79 16.54 -12.92
CA PRO A 8 3.88 17.71 -12.07
C PRO A 8 2.53 17.95 -11.36
N GLY A 9 2.57 18.04 -10.03
CA GLY A 9 1.38 18.26 -9.20
C GLY A 9 0.57 17.01 -8.86
N THR A 10 0.93 15.80 -9.30
CA THR A 10 0.30 14.57 -8.80
C THR A 10 0.91 14.13 -7.48
N PHE A 11 0.10 13.53 -6.60
CA PHE A 11 0.66 12.76 -5.51
C PHE A 11 1.50 11.60 -6.08
N PRO A 12 2.72 11.37 -5.58
CA PRO A 12 3.65 10.43 -6.19
C PRO A 12 3.29 8.99 -5.83
N LEU A 13 2.45 8.35 -6.66
CA LEU A 13 1.96 6.98 -6.46
C LEU A 13 3.08 5.93 -6.36
N HIS A 14 4.26 6.18 -6.94
CA HIS A 14 5.39 5.26 -7.01
C HIS A 14 6.47 5.54 -5.95
N GLU A 15 6.31 6.55 -5.10
CA GLU A 15 7.34 6.93 -4.13
C GLU A 15 7.37 5.96 -2.95
N ASP A 16 8.57 5.47 -2.65
CA ASP A 16 8.84 4.65 -1.48
C ASP A 16 9.24 5.51 -0.28
N ARG A 17 8.62 5.25 0.86
CA ARG A 17 8.99 5.78 2.17
C ARG A 17 8.95 4.70 3.24
N ASN A 18 9.71 4.91 4.31
CA ASN A 18 9.65 4.03 5.47
C ASN A 18 8.26 4.12 6.11
N PHE A 19 7.59 2.98 6.24
CA PHE A 19 6.28 2.85 6.88
C PHE A 19 6.33 2.13 8.24
N LEU A 20 7.50 1.60 8.60
CA LEU A 20 7.78 1.01 9.91
C LEU A 20 8.26 2.08 10.88
N ALA A 21 7.81 2.00 12.13
CA ALA A 21 8.47 2.66 13.24
C ALA A 21 9.84 2.01 13.50
N GLU A 22 10.75 2.74 14.16
CA GLU A 22 12.09 2.24 14.45
C GLU A 22 12.06 0.95 15.29
N SER A 23 11.19 0.89 16.31
CA SER A 23 10.99 -0.30 17.12
C SER A 23 10.50 -1.50 16.31
N GLU A 24 9.51 -1.29 15.43
CA GLU A 24 8.98 -2.32 14.53
C GLU A 24 10.11 -2.86 13.64
N TRP A 25 10.89 -1.97 13.03
CA TRP A 25 12.01 -2.34 12.19
C TRP A 25 13.06 -3.20 12.92
N VAL A 26 13.41 -2.85 14.17
CA VAL A 26 14.33 -3.65 14.99
C VAL A 26 13.75 -5.04 15.24
N ILE A 27 12.46 -5.12 15.61
CA ILE A 27 11.78 -6.40 15.87
C ILE A 27 11.80 -7.28 14.62
N PHE A 28 11.36 -6.78 13.47
CA PHE A 28 11.35 -7.54 12.22
C PHE A 28 12.74 -7.99 11.78
N LYS A 29 13.77 -7.17 12.03
CA LYS A 29 15.17 -7.57 11.82
C LYS A 29 15.60 -8.73 12.71
N LEU A 30 15.23 -8.71 13.99
CA LEU A 30 15.55 -9.79 14.93
C LEU A 30 14.85 -11.11 14.57
N LEU A 31 13.69 -11.03 13.92
CA LEU A 31 13.01 -12.21 13.36
C LEU A 31 13.71 -12.77 12.10
N CYS A 32 14.73 -12.08 11.58
CA CYS A 32 15.42 -12.44 10.34
C CYS A 32 14.47 -12.57 9.13
N ARG A 33 13.33 -11.87 9.14
CA ARG A 33 12.33 -11.92 8.07
C ARG A 33 12.37 -10.62 7.25
N PRO A 34 12.55 -10.70 5.92
CA PRO A 34 12.36 -9.54 5.04
C PRO A 34 10.92 -9.02 5.17
N ILE A 35 10.74 -7.70 5.15
CA ILE A 35 9.39 -7.12 5.36
C ILE A 35 8.41 -7.56 4.28
N ASP A 36 8.86 -7.74 3.05
CA ASP A 36 8.00 -8.17 1.94
C ASP A 36 7.44 -9.60 2.13
N SER A 37 8.10 -10.41 2.96
CA SER A 37 7.71 -11.80 3.24
C SER A 37 6.52 -11.93 4.19
N ILE A 38 6.07 -10.83 4.82
CA ILE A 38 4.93 -10.89 5.77
C ILE A 38 3.59 -10.89 5.04
N SER A 39 3.55 -10.64 3.73
CA SER A 39 2.32 -10.55 2.95
C SER A 39 1.42 -11.79 3.06
N GLU A 40 1.99 -12.96 3.31
CA GLU A 40 1.27 -14.24 3.43
C GLU A 40 0.92 -14.61 4.88
N ASP A 41 1.37 -13.83 5.86
CA ASP A 41 1.14 -14.13 7.27
C ASP A 41 -0.30 -13.85 7.72
N LYS A 42 -0.68 -14.45 8.85
CA LYS A 42 -1.85 -14.04 9.62
C LYS A 42 -1.46 -13.02 10.69
N PRO A 43 -2.29 -11.98 10.93
CA PRO A 43 -1.96 -10.94 11.90
C PRO A 43 -1.65 -11.45 13.31
N GLU A 44 -2.42 -12.43 13.79
CA GLU A 44 -2.25 -13.02 15.12
C GLU A 44 -0.93 -13.80 15.23
N GLU A 45 -0.62 -14.61 14.20
CA GLU A 45 0.61 -15.42 14.16
C GLU A 45 1.84 -14.50 14.08
N LEU A 46 1.77 -13.42 13.31
CA LEU A 46 2.85 -12.45 13.21
C LEU A 46 3.04 -11.68 14.52
N SER A 47 1.95 -11.30 15.20
CA SER A 47 2.01 -10.66 16.50
C SER A 47 2.71 -11.56 17.52
N VAL A 48 2.35 -12.84 17.59
CA VAL A 48 3.03 -13.83 18.45
C VAL A 48 4.50 -13.97 18.10
N ALA A 49 4.86 -14.03 16.82
CA ALA A 49 6.25 -14.10 16.37
C ALA A 49 7.06 -12.88 16.85
N THR A 50 6.44 -11.70 16.92
CA THR A 50 7.07 -10.48 17.45
C THR A 50 7.18 -10.45 18.98
N GLY A 51 6.82 -11.54 19.69
CA GLY A 51 6.72 -11.56 21.15
C GLY A 51 5.60 -10.65 21.66
N ASN A 52 4.54 -10.48 20.86
CA ASN A 52 3.43 -9.54 21.09
C ASN A 52 3.85 -8.05 21.18
N GLN A 53 5.03 -7.69 20.69
CA GLN A 53 5.49 -6.29 20.69
C GLN A 53 4.83 -5.46 19.59
N VAL A 54 4.42 -6.09 18.48
CA VAL A 54 3.57 -5.49 17.46
C VAL A 54 2.18 -6.08 17.58
N THR A 55 1.17 -5.23 17.75
CA THR A 55 -0.21 -5.69 17.98
C THR A 55 -0.78 -6.40 16.74
N PRO A 56 -1.77 -7.29 16.87
CA PRO A 56 -2.42 -7.92 15.73
C PRO A 56 -3.03 -6.90 14.75
N ALA A 57 -3.62 -5.82 15.27
CA ALA A 57 -4.17 -4.75 14.45
C ALA A 57 -3.09 -4.07 13.59
N ARG A 58 -1.93 -3.78 14.18
CA ARG A 58 -0.80 -3.19 13.45
C ARG A 58 -0.19 -4.20 12.47
N CYS A 59 -0.06 -5.47 12.84
CA CYS A 59 0.35 -6.54 11.92
C CYS A 59 -0.59 -6.62 10.71
N ALA A 60 -1.90 -6.56 10.91
CA ALA A 60 -2.88 -6.55 9.82
C ALA A 60 -2.71 -5.35 8.89
N GLU A 61 -2.42 -4.17 9.44
CA GLU A 61 -2.10 -2.98 8.66
C GLU A 61 -0.81 -3.17 7.84
N LEU A 62 0.28 -3.62 8.47
CA LEU A 62 1.56 -3.85 7.80
C LEU A 62 1.45 -4.87 6.66
N ILE A 63 0.75 -5.98 6.88
CA ILE A 63 0.46 -6.99 5.86
C ILE A 63 -0.28 -6.34 4.68
N ARG A 64 -1.30 -5.51 4.96
CA ARG A 64 -2.06 -4.79 3.94
C ARG A 64 -1.19 -3.82 3.15
N ILE A 65 -0.33 -3.06 3.82
CA ILE A 65 0.63 -2.14 3.17
C ILE A 65 1.53 -2.93 2.21
N VAL A 66 2.10 -4.05 2.65
CA VAL A 66 2.99 -4.87 1.83
C VAL A 66 2.25 -5.43 0.62
N ARG A 67 1.03 -5.96 0.79
CA ARG A 67 0.23 -6.48 -0.34
C ARG A 67 -0.12 -5.41 -1.36
N ILE A 68 -0.47 -4.21 -0.92
CA ILE A 68 -0.72 -3.08 -1.83
C ILE A 68 0.57 -2.65 -2.54
N ASN A 69 1.71 -2.64 -1.84
CA ASN A 69 3.01 -2.28 -2.41
C ASN A 69 3.51 -3.29 -3.45
N GLN A 70 3.03 -4.53 -3.43
CA GLN A 70 3.32 -5.52 -4.47
C GLN A 70 2.62 -5.20 -5.81
N LEU A 71 1.67 -4.26 -5.84
CA LEU A 71 1.07 -3.78 -7.08
C LEU A 71 2.08 -2.97 -7.90
N THR A 72 2.29 -3.37 -9.15
CA THR A 72 3.27 -2.69 -10.01
C THR A 72 2.90 -1.22 -10.23
N GLY A 73 3.84 -0.32 -9.92
CA GLY A 73 3.68 1.14 -10.06
C GLY A 73 3.14 1.84 -8.81
N ILE A 74 2.90 1.09 -7.73
CA ILE A 74 2.55 1.59 -6.41
C ILE A 74 3.77 1.48 -5.51
N GLY A 75 4.12 2.58 -4.83
CA GLY A 75 5.19 2.63 -3.84
C GLY A 75 4.65 2.54 -2.42
N SER A 76 5.56 2.35 -1.47
CA SER A 76 5.18 2.09 -0.07
C SER A 76 4.48 3.28 0.61
N TRP A 77 4.69 4.51 0.14
CA TRP A 77 4.08 5.69 0.75
C TRP A 77 2.57 5.74 0.52
N ILE A 78 2.11 5.63 -0.72
CA ILE A 78 0.67 5.60 -1.00
C ILE A 78 0.04 4.30 -0.48
N SER A 79 0.78 3.17 -0.49
CA SER A 79 0.32 1.90 0.08
C SER A 79 -0.11 2.05 1.54
N ARG A 80 0.70 2.76 2.33
CA ARG A 80 0.37 3.11 3.71
C ARG A 80 -0.91 3.93 3.81
N ILE A 81 -1.05 4.98 3.00
CA ILE A 81 -2.22 5.86 3.02
C ILE A 81 -3.50 5.10 2.62
N PHE A 82 -3.43 4.23 1.62
CA PHE A 82 -4.54 3.34 1.25
C PHE A 82 -4.93 2.41 2.40
N ALA A 83 -3.95 1.77 3.04
CA ALA A 83 -4.21 0.89 4.17
C ALA A 83 -4.84 1.63 5.37
N GLU A 84 -4.36 2.84 5.69
CA GLU A 84 -4.92 3.71 6.73
C GLU A 84 -6.35 4.17 6.41
N ALA A 85 -6.69 4.30 5.12
CA ALA A 85 -8.05 4.55 4.62
C ALA A 85 -8.94 3.29 4.62
N GLY A 86 -8.42 2.14 5.07
CA GLY A 86 -9.16 0.89 5.17
C GLY A 86 -9.24 0.10 3.86
N LEU A 87 -8.51 0.51 2.83
CA LEU A 87 -8.49 -0.15 1.53
C LEU A 87 -7.45 -1.26 1.50
N ASN A 88 -7.77 -2.38 0.84
CA ASN A 88 -6.86 -3.51 0.59
C ASN A 88 -6.49 -3.62 -0.91
N GLU A 89 -5.60 -4.54 -1.26
CA GLU A 89 -5.11 -4.75 -2.62
C GLU A 89 -6.22 -5.07 -3.65
N VAL A 90 -7.30 -5.74 -3.23
CA VAL A 90 -8.45 -6.04 -4.08
C VAL A 90 -9.24 -4.77 -4.34
N ASP A 91 -9.51 -3.97 -3.30
CA ASP A 91 -10.19 -2.69 -3.42
C ASP A 91 -9.44 -1.78 -4.41
N ILE A 92 -8.10 -1.74 -4.33
CA ILE A 92 -7.27 -0.92 -5.22
C ILE A 92 -7.36 -1.37 -6.69
N ARG A 93 -7.62 -2.65 -6.97
CA ARG A 93 -7.78 -3.18 -8.33
C ARG A 93 -9.19 -3.02 -8.88
N GLU A 94 -10.19 -3.18 -8.02
CA GLU A 94 -11.59 -3.37 -8.43
C GLU A 94 -12.43 -2.10 -8.31
N LEU A 95 -12.20 -1.27 -7.28
CA LEU A 95 -12.98 -0.04 -7.09
C LEU A 95 -12.59 1.04 -8.11
N PRO A 96 -13.53 1.93 -8.49
CA PRO A 96 -13.21 3.10 -9.29
C PRO A 96 -12.13 3.97 -8.62
N ALA A 97 -11.19 4.48 -9.42
CA ALA A 97 -10.12 5.33 -8.91
C ALA A 97 -10.65 6.57 -8.18
N GLU A 98 -11.78 7.15 -8.64
CA GLU A 98 -12.44 8.28 -7.98
C GLU A 98 -12.82 7.92 -6.55
N GLU A 99 -13.47 6.77 -6.35
CA GLU A 99 -13.93 6.31 -5.03
C GLU A 99 -12.75 6.07 -4.08
N ILE A 100 -11.68 5.44 -4.58
CA ILE A 100 -10.45 5.22 -3.81
C ILE A 100 -9.86 6.56 -3.35
N THR A 101 -9.69 7.50 -4.29
CA THR A 101 -9.08 8.80 -3.98
C THR A 101 -9.95 9.67 -3.06
N GLU A 102 -11.28 9.56 -3.16
CA GLU A 102 -12.21 10.22 -2.24
C GLU A 102 -12.12 9.67 -0.82
N ARG A 103 -12.07 8.33 -0.66
CA ARG A 103 -11.89 7.70 0.65
C ARG A 103 -10.57 8.13 1.30
N VAL A 104 -9.49 8.18 0.53
CA VAL A 104 -8.18 8.67 1.00
C VAL A 104 -8.27 10.13 1.44
N ASN A 105 -8.79 11.00 0.60
CA ASN A 105 -8.92 12.43 0.90
C ASN A 105 -9.76 12.67 2.16
N THR A 106 -10.85 11.91 2.30
CA THR A 106 -11.72 11.94 3.48
C THR A 106 -10.98 11.48 4.73
N LYS A 107 -10.23 10.38 4.65
CA LYS A 107 -9.46 9.83 5.77
C LYS A 107 -8.38 10.80 6.26
N VAL A 108 -7.67 11.42 5.32
CA VAL A 108 -6.55 12.32 5.59
C VAL A 108 -7.02 13.73 5.96
N GLY A 109 -8.26 14.10 5.60
CA GLY A 109 -8.87 15.39 5.94
C GLY A 109 -8.54 16.54 4.97
N TYR A 110 -7.83 16.26 3.87
CA TYR A 110 -7.55 17.21 2.81
C TYR A 110 -7.34 16.51 1.45
N LYS A 111 -7.40 17.29 0.36
CA LYS A 111 -7.31 16.79 -1.02
C LYS A 111 -5.87 16.46 -1.43
N ILE A 112 -5.32 15.38 -0.87
CA ILE A 112 -3.99 14.88 -1.20
C ILE A 112 -3.97 14.21 -2.58
N CYS A 113 -5.00 13.44 -2.90
CA CYS A 113 -5.22 12.86 -4.22
C CYS A 113 -6.06 13.83 -5.05
N ASN A 114 -5.42 14.53 -5.97
CA ASN A 114 -6.10 15.38 -6.94
C ASN A 114 -6.52 14.61 -8.21
N GLU A 115 -7.21 15.29 -9.14
CA GLU A 115 -7.68 14.68 -10.39
C GLU A 115 -6.57 14.05 -11.23
N ALA A 116 -5.38 14.62 -11.20
CA ALA A 116 -4.24 14.05 -11.91
C ALA A 116 -3.77 12.74 -11.24
N THR A 117 -3.84 12.65 -9.91
CA THR A 117 -3.56 11.43 -9.13
C THR A 117 -4.62 10.36 -9.41
N THR A 118 -5.90 10.73 -9.42
CA THR A 118 -7.02 9.84 -9.76
C THR A 118 -6.85 9.25 -11.16
N ARG A 119 -6.53 10.08 -12.15
CA ARG A 119 -6.25 9.61 -13.52
C ARG A 119 -5.03 8.69 -13.58
N ALA A 120 -3.96 9.01 -12.86
CA ALA A 120 -2.77 8.15 -12.81
C ALA A 120 -3.09 6.76 -12.21
N LEU A 121 -3.89 6.71 -11.15
CA LEU A 121 -4.35 5.45 -10.56
C LEU A 121 -5.24 4.66 -11.53
N ALA A 122 -6.19 5.31 -12.21
CA ALA A 122 -7.04 4.66 -13.21
C ALA A 122 -6.22 4.03 -14.36
N LEU A 123 -5.15 4.72 -14.80
CA LEU A 123 -4.23 4.17 -15.81
C LEU A 123 -3.48 2.94 -15.30
N LEU A 124 -3.06 2.91 -14.04
CA LEU A 124 -2.43 1.72 -13.43
C LEU A 124 -3.42 0.55 -13.37
N GLN A 125 -4.67 0.79 -12.95
CA GLN A 125 -5.71 -0.23 -12.93
C GLN A 125 -5.96 -0.83 -14.32
N LEU A 126 -5.99 -0.01 -15.37
CA LEU A 126 -6.10 -0.48 -16.76
C LEU A 126 -4.90 -1.34 -17.18
N GLN A 127 -3.68 -0.97 -16.76
CA GLN A 127 -2.48 -1.77 -17.05
C GLN A 127 -2.54 -3.13 -16.37
N TRP A 128 -3.00 -3.22 -15.12
CA TRP A 128 -3.14 -4.49 -14.41
C TRP A 128 -4.17 -5.41 -15.08
N LYS A 129 -5.37 -4.88 -15.40
CA LYS A 129 -6.41 -5.63 -16.12
C LYS A 129 -5.94 -6.11 -17.50
N GLY A 130 -5.19 -5.27 -18.21
CA GLY A 130 -4.62 -5.61 -19.51
C GLY A 130 -3.48 -6.63 -19.45
N ALA A 131 -2.74 -6.71 -18.34
CA ALA A 131 -1.72 -7.73 -18.10
C ALA A 131 -2.36 -9.08 -17.75
N GLU A 132 -3.42 -9.08 -16.93
CA GLU A 132 -4.19 -10.29 -16.58
C GLU A 132 -4.87 -10.92 -17.80
N ALA A 133 -5.34 -10.13 -18.77
CA ALA A 133 -5.96 -10.66 -19.99
C ALA A 133 -4.96 -11.29 -21.00
N LYS A 134 -3.65 -11.13 -20.77
CA LYS A 134 -2.58 -11.64 -21.64
C LYS A 134 -1.75 -12.77 -21.02
N GLY A 135 -2.02 -13.13 -19.77
CA GLY A 135 -1.45 -14.29 -19.07
C GLY A 135 -2.37 -15.49 -19.15
#